data_AF-A0A257UNX6-F1
#
_entry.id   AF-A0A257UNX6-F1
#
_cell.length_a   1.000
_cell.length_b   1.000
_cell.length_c   1.000
_cell.angle_alpha   90.00
_cell.angle_beta   90.00
_cell.angle_gamma   90.00
#
_symmetry.space_group_name_H-M   'P 1'
#
loop_
_entity.id
_entity.type
_entity.pdbx_description
1 polymer ?
#
loop_
_entity_poly.entity_id
_entity_poly.type
_entity_poly.pdbx_seq_one_letter_code
_entity_poly.pdbx_strand_id
1 'polypeptide(L)'
;MSDALDRYSERRNRFATALAHDSGGRPSAALLLAGEENGLKHFEPDPNFFYLTGVEVSRAALLMTAGQAKPTDILLLPASDPAKERWTGRVLTAGGL
;
A
#
# COMPACT_ATOMS: atom_id res chain seq x y z
N MET A 1 -12.60 1.56 14.86
CA MET A 1 -11.39 1.71 14.03
C MET A 1 -10.76 0.37 13.64
N SER A 2 -10.80 -0.68 14.49
CA SER A 2 -10.34 -2.05 14.16
C SER A 2 -10.97 -2.61 12.87
N ASP A 3 -12.29 -2.55 12.76
CA ASP A 3 -13.07 -3.14 11.66
C ASP A 3 -12.67 -2.65 10.25
N ALA A 4 -12.16 -1.43 10.11
CA ALA A 4 -11.65 -0.93 8.83
C ALA A 4 -10.29 -1.53 8.45
N LEU A 5 -9.37 -1.63 9.42
CA LEU A 5 -8.06 -2.25 9.22
C LEU A 5 -8.19 -3.75 8.97
N ASP A 6 -9.14 -4.39 9.65
CA ASP A 6 -9.48 -5.80 9.49
C ASP A 6 -9.92 -6.10 8.03
N ARG A 7 -10.75 -5.21 7.44
CA ARG A 7 -11.16 -5.33 6.03
C ARG A 7 -10.01 -5.29 5.03
N TYR A 8 -9.04 -4.38 5.22
CA TYR A 8 -7.90 -4.30 4.30
C TYR A 8 -6.97 -5.51 4.45
N SER A 9 -6.78 -5.99 5.69
CA SER A 9 -6.04 -7.22 5.93
C SER A 9 -6.68 -8.43 5.24
N GLU A 10 -8.00 -8.56 5.31
CA GLU A 10 -8.73 -9.64 4.65
C GLU A 10 -8.59 -9.57 3.12
N ARG A 11 -8.70 -8.37 2.53
CA ARG A 11 -8.48 -8.17 1.09
C ARG A 11 -7.07 -8.59 0.65
N ARG A 12 -6.05 -8.23 1.44
CA ARG A 12 -4.66 -8.63 1.17
C ARG A 12 -4.49 -10.15 1.28
N ASN A 13 -5.09 -10.79 2.29
CA ASN A 13 -5.05 -12.26 2.42
C ASN A 13 -5.67 -12.96 1.20
N ARG A 14 -6.82 -12.47 0.73
CA ARG A 14 -7.47 -13.00 -0.49
C ARG A 14 -6.60 -12.81 -1.72
N PHE A 15 -5.99 -11.64 -1.88
CA PHE A 15 -5.09 -11.37 -3.00
C PHE A 15 -3.82 -12.25 -2.97
N ALA A 16 -3.20 -12.44 -1.79
CA ALA A 16 -2.05 -13.32 -1.64
C ALA A 16 -2.39 -14.79 -1.96
N THR A 17 -3.60 -15.22 -1.61
CA THR A 17 -4.11 -16.56 -1.96
C THR A 17 -4.25 -16.73 -3.46
N ALA A 18 -4.83 -15.74 -4.15
CA ALA A 18 -4.96 -15.74 -5.60
C ALA A 18 -3.58 -15.73 -6.29
N LEU A 19 -2.65 -14.90 -5.80
CA LEU A 19 -1.28 -14.84 -6.34
C LEU A 19 -0.53 -16.16 -6.18
N ALA A 20 -0.68 -16.84 -5.04
CA ALA A 20 -0.11 -18.17 -4.82
C ALA A 20 -0.73 -19.22 -5.75
N HIS A 21 -2.05 -19.16 -5.95
CA HIS A 21 -2.75 -20.07 -6.85
C HIS A 21 -2.27 -19.89 -8.30
N ASP A 22 -2.24 -18.66 -8.80
CA ASP A 22 -1.89 -18.35 -10.20
C ASP A 22 -0.42 -18.62 -10.51
N SER A 23 0.46 -18.51 -9.51
CA SER A 23 1.87 -18.87 -9.65
C SER A 23 2.13 -20.38 -9.59
N GLY A 24 1.11 -21.20 -9.33
CA GLY A 24 1.24 -22.64 -9.13
C GLY A 24 1.98 -22.99 -7.85
N GLY A 25 1.80 -22.19 -6.80
CA GLY A 25 2.46 -22.35 -5.50
C GLY A 25 3.93 -21.91 -5.47
N ARG A 26 4.46 -21.34 -6.56
CA ARG A 26 5.84 -20.84 -6.61
C ARG A 26 5.97 -19.49 -5.91
N PRO A 27 7.13 -19.19 -5.30
CA PRO A 27 7.41 -17.87 -4.76
C PRO A 27 7.15 -16.77 -5.80
N SER A 28 6.34 -15.80 -5.42
CA SER A 28 5.88 -14.72 -6.29
C SER A 28 5.71 -13.43 -5.51
N ALA A 29 5.83 -12.29 -6.20
CA ALA A 29 5.71 -10.97 -5.60
C ALA A 29 4.87 -10.05 -6.48
N ALA A 30 4.15 -9.13 -5.83
CA ALA A 30 3.39 -8.07 -6.46
C ALA A 30 3.84 -6.72 -5.87
N LEU A 31 4.02 -5.73 -6.74
CA LEU A 31 4.32 -4.35 -6.39
C LEU A 31 3.19 -3.45 -6.90
N LEU A 32 2.47 -2.80 -6.00
CA LEU A 32 1.44 -1.84 -6.34
C LEU A 32 1.93 -0.43 -6.00
N LEU A 33 1.82 0.50 -6.94
CA LEU A 33 2.22 1.88 -6.77
C LEU A 33 0.98 2.73 -6.49
N ALA A 34 1.05 3.61 -5.49
CA ALA A 34 -0.04 4.55 -5.19
C ALA A 34 -0.26 5.59 -6.30
N GLY A 35 0.77 5.82 -7.12
CA GLY A 35 0.81 6.90 -8.10
C GLY A 35 1.55 8.13 -7.59
N GLU A 36 1.66 9.13 -8.46
CA GLU A 36 2.34 10.39 -8.19
C GLU A 36 1.38 11.56 -8.32
N GLU A 37 1.57 12.55 -7.47
CA GLU A 37 0.89 13.84 -7.59
C GLU A 37 1.57 14.66 -8.69
N ASN A 38 0.81 15.05 -9.71
CA ASN A 38 1.31 15.73 -10.90
C ASN A 38 0.58 17.07 -11.12
N GLY A 39 1.29 18.18 -10.90
CA GLY A 39 0.78 19.53 -11.17
C GLY A 39 -0.26 19.99 -10.16
N LEU A 40 -1.36 20.58 -10.65
CA LEU A 40 -2.40 21.21 -9.83
C LEU A 40 -3.65 20.33 -9.60
N LYS A 41 -3.69 19.11 -10.15
CA LYS A 41 -4.82 18.21 -9.93
C LYS A 41 -4.76 17.61 -8.53
N HIS A 42 -5.91 17.43 -7.90
CA HIS A 42 -6.00 16.69 -6.63
C HIS A 42 -5.46 15.27 -6.84
N PHE A 43 -4.68 14.79 -5.88
CA PHE A 43 -4.14 13.44 -5.92
C PHE A 43 -5.26 12.43 -5.66
N GLU A 44 -5.35 11.42 -6.52
CA GLU A 44 -6.18 10.24 -6.31
C GLU A 44 -5.27 9.00 -6.41
N PRO A 45 -5.26 8.11 -5.41
CA PRO A 45 -4.43 6.92 -5.46
C PRO A 45 -4.90 5.94 -6.53
N ASP A 46 -3.99 5.10 -7.01
CA ASP A 46 -4.37 3.96 -7.85
C ASP A 46 -5.48 3.13 -7.17
N PRO A 47 -6.58 2.80 -7.87
CA PRO A 47 -7.71 2.10 -7.26
C PRO A 47 -7.37 0.74 -6.65
N ASN A 48 -6.42 0.00 -7.23
CA ASN A 48 -6.01 -1.30 -6.70
C ASN A 48 -5.14 -1.13 -5.45
N PHE A 49 -4.23 -0.15 -5.47
CA PHE A 49 -3.46 0.23 -4.29
C PHE A 49 -4.40 0.64 -3.14
N PHE A 50 -5.34 1.55 -3.41
CA PHE A 50 -6.31 2.01 -2.41
C PHE A 50 -7.22 0.88 -1.91
N TYR A 51 -7.66 0.00 -2.81
CA TYR A 51 -8.49 -1.16 -2.43
C TYR A 51 -7.81 -2.06 -1.39
N LEU A 52 -6.49 -2.25 -1.50
CA LEU A 52 -5.71 -3.14 -0.63
C LEU A 52 -5.14 -2.45 0.63
N THR A 53 -5.02 -1.12 0.63
CA THR A 53 -4.33 -0.38 1.70
C THR A 53 -5.22 0.63 2.44
N GLY A 54 -6.17 1.24 1.74
CA GLY A 54 -6.90 2.42 2.22
C GLY A 54 -6.05 3.68 2.34
N VAL A 55 -4.84 3.68 1.79
CA VAL A 55 -3.88 4.79 1.92
C VAL A 55 -4.05 5.77 0.76
N GLU A 56 -4.14 7.05 1.10
CA GLU A 56 -4.32 8.16 0.14
C GLU A 56 -3.05 9.04 0.02
N VAL A 57 -1.88 8.46 0.27
CA VAL A 57 -0.58 9.15 0.20
C VAL A 57 0.10 8.84 -1.12
N SER A 58 0.54 9.88 -1.84
CA SER A 58 1.32 9.75 -3.07
C SER A 58 2.74 9.25 -2.80
N ARG A 59 3.41 8.70 -3.83
CA ARG A 59 4.76 8.12 -3.71
C ARG A 59 4.87 7.00 -2.66
N ALA A 60 3.76 6.31 -2.42
CA ALA A 60 3.71 5.10 -1.61
C ALA A 60 3.66 3.84 -2.51
N ALA A 61 4.01 2.69 -1.95
CA ALA A 61 3.91 1.40 -2.62
C ALA A 61 3.58 0.27 -1.64
N LEU A 62 2.90 -0.76 -2.13
CA LEU A 62 2.64 -2.00 -1.39
C LEU A 62 3.40 -3.14 -2.07
N LEU A 63 4.31 -3.78 -1.33
CA LEU A 63 4.97 -5.01 -1.73
C LEU A 63 4.27 -6.19 -1.05
N MET A 64 3.82 -7.16 -1.83
CA MET A 64 3.24 -8.40 -1.32
C MET A 64 3.98 -9.60 -1.87
N THR A 65 4.14 -10.63 -1.05
CA THR A 65 4.82 -11.88 -1.43
C THR A 65 3.97 -13.10 -1.08
N ALA A 66 3.97 -14.09 -1.96
CA ALA A 66 3.15 -15.30 -1.88
C ALA A 66 3.95 -16.55 -2.32
N GLY A 67 3.38 -17.74 -2.14
CA GLY A 67 4.02 -19.01 -2.54
C GLY A 67 5.20 -19.44 -1.64
N GLN A 68 5.25 -18.95 -0.41
CA GLN A 68 6.26 -19.29 0.59
C GLN A 68 5.62 -19.49 1.97
N ALA A 69 6.33 -20.15 2.91
CA ALA A 69 5.78 -20.55 4.21
C ALA A 69 5.19 -19.38 5.03
N LYS A 70 5.73 -18.16 4.87
CA LYS A 70 5.21 -16.95 5.50
C LYS A 70 5.05 -15.85 4.44
N PRO A 71 3.83 -15.59 3.94
CA PRO A 71 3.58 -14.43 3.09
C PRO A 71 3.86 -13.14 3.87
N THR A 72 4.34 -12.12 3.17
CA THR A 72 4.68 -10.82 3.76
C THR A 72 4.07 -9.70 2.94
N ASP A 73 3.47 -8.73 3.61
CA ASP A 73 3.02 -7.44 3.06
C ASP A 73 3.82 -6.29 3.70
N ILE A 74 4.36 -5.40 2.87
CA ILE A 74 5.17 -4.26 3.29
C ILE A 74 4.60 -3.00 2.63
N LEU A 75 4.14 -2.06 3.45
CA LEU A 75 3.72 -0.73 3.00
C LEU A 75 4.91 0.21 3.06
N LEU A 76 5.35 0.66 1.89
CA LEU A 76 6.39 1.67 1.70
C LEU A 76 5.72 3.04 1.65
N LEU A 77 6.07 3.90 2.61
CA LEU A 77 5.55 5.26 2.72
C LEU A 77 6.68 6.27 2.47
N PRO A 78 6.35 7.50 2.05
CA PRO A 78 7.31 8.59 2.03
C PRO A 78 7.97 8.77 3.41
N ALA A 79 9.24 9.18 3.39
CA ALA A 79 9.90 9.67 4.59
C ALA A 79 9.23 10.97 5.06
N SER A 80 9.24 11.22 6.38
CA SER A 80 8.79 12.49 6.91
C SER A 80 9.67 13.64 6.43
N ASP A 81 9.04 14.74 6.05
CA ASP A 81 9.69 15.97 5.62
C ASP A 81 9.01 17.16 6.32
N PRO A 82 9.50 17.55 7.51
CA PRO A 82 8.90 18.64 8.27
C PRO A 82 8.89 19.98 7.54
N ALA A 83 9.80 20.21 6.58
CA ALA A 83 9.80 21.43 5.80
C ALA A 83 8.63 21.44 4.80
N LYS A 84 8.35 20.31 4.16
CA LYS A 84 7.21 20.13 3.25
C LYS A 84 5.87 20.09 4.00
N GLU A 85 5.79 19.33 5.09
CA GLU A 85 4.57 19.14 5.89
C GLU A 85 4.02 20.45 6.48
N ARG A 86 4.87 21.46 6.71
CA ARG A 86 4.44 22.81 7.10
C ARG A 86 3.51 23.47 6.08
N TRP A 87 3.68 23.15 4.80
CA TRP A 87 2.92 23.74 3.71
C TRP A 87 1.80 22.83 3.22
N THR A 88 2.04 21.51 3.18
CA THR A 88 1.09 20.53 2.62
C THR A 88 0.22 19.86 3.68
N GLY A 89 0.47 20.11 4.96
CA GLY A 89 -0.10 19.35 6.06
C GLY A 89 0.66 18.06 6.32
N ARG A 90 0.37 17.45 7.47
CA ARG A 90 0.93 16.14 7.85
C ARG A 90 0.27 15.04 7.05
N VAL A 91 1.08 14.08 6.62
CA VAL A 91 0.64 12.86 5.94
C VAL A 91 1.16 11.65 6.68
N LEU A 92 0.57 10.48 6.43
CA LEU A 92 1.08 9.23 6.98
C LEU A 92 2.47 8.94 6.40
N THR A 93 3.46 8.78 7.27
CA THR A 93 4.84 8.46 6.89
C THR A 93 5.29 7.16 7.56
N ALA A 94 6.45 6.62 7.16
CA ALA A 94 7.03 5.45 7.81
C ALA A 94 7.34 5.66 9.30
N GLY A 95 7.42 6.91 9.77
CA GLY A 95 7.61 7.28 11.18
C GLY A 95 6.32 7.49 11.98
N GLY A 96 5.15 7.37 11.36
CA GLY A 96 3.84 7.67 11.96
C GLY A 96 3.19 8.94 11.40
N LEU A 97 2.20 9.47 12.14
CA LEU A 97 1.51 10.76 11.95
C LEU A 97 2.09 11.85 12.87
#